data_AF-A0A9P4JFK5-F1
#
_entry.id   AF-A0A9P4JFK5-F1
#
_cell.length_a   1.000
_cell.length_b   1.000
_cell.length_c   1.000
_cell.angle_alpha   90.00
_cell.angle_beta   90.00
_cell.angle_gamma   90.00
#
_symmetry.space_group_name_H-M   'P 1'
#
loop_
_entity.id
_entity.type
_entity.pdbx_description
1 polymer ?
#
loop_
_entity_poly.entity_id
_entity_poly.type
_entity_poly.pdbx_seq_one_letter_code
_entity_poly.pdbx_strand_id
1 'polypeptide(L)'
;MLDNYIFQLVLFLAVILSSLFTLVLITLPSQYNICKENVETETDEKKLVSKGKTENKTVKAKQGKTVQVVVLGDIGRSPRMQYHAISIAKHGGSVQLIGYKESEIHPDIVFNPLIKIMPLTPSPSFLHSSSNLLFPIVAPLKALWQAFSLYYALGYETEPSRWMLVQNPPSIPTLAIAQLICFLRNTHLVIDWHNFGYSILAMKLGPNHPLVKIASLYENIFSRSAAFHFTVTHAMARVLSSSYGVTALPLHDRPAELFRPISWEQRKQFLSGLEQTKEYADEICESSSLHRSPGWKLIVSSTSWTADEDFSILLDALCAYSAAATSKVKLPKILAIITGKGPMKDYYLERVAALNQEKRLLNVVIQTAWLTPSDYALLLASADLGISLHTSSSGVDLPMKVVDMFGAGLPVVGWGKFEAWPELVKQDVNGKGFESSEQLCQQLVELFEDKDGKLLGKLKDGALEESKRRWDEEWDRVGGKLFKLT
;
A
#
# COMPACT_ATOMS: atom_id res chain seq x y z
N MET A 1 -65.42 4.18 21.42
CA MET A 1 -64.66 2.91 21.44
C MET A 1 -63.42 2.99 20.55
N LEU A 2 -63.52 3.46 19.31
CA LEU A 2 -62.37 3.59 18.39
C LEU A 2 -61.21 4.42 18.97
N ASP A 3 -61.50 5.54 19.64
CA ASP A 3 -60.46 6.40 20.25
C ASP A 3 -59.68 5.73 21.39
N ASN A 4 -60.31 4.80 22.12
CA ASN A 4 -59.67 4.08 23.21
C ASN A 4 -58.69 3.01 22.68
N TYR A 5 -59.04 2.37 21.55
CA TYR A 5 -58.14 1.44 20.86
C TYR A 5 -56.95 2.17 20.23
N ILE A 6 -57.17 3.34 19.63
CA ILE A 6 -56.08 4.15 19.07
C ILE A 6 -55.14 4.62 20.17
N PHE A 7 -55.66 5.11 21.30
CA PHE A 7 -54.85 5.52 22.44
C PHE A 7 -54.01 4.37 23.02
N GLN A 8 -54.62 3.18 23.21
CA GLN A 8 -53.89 2.00 23.68
C GLN A 8 -52.80 1.55 22.70
N LEU A 9 -53.07 1.60 21.39
CA LEU A 9 -52.08 1.27 20.36
C LEU A 9 -50.90 2.25 20.39
N VAL A 10 -51.17 3.56 20.48
CA VAL A 10 -50.14 4.59 20.57
C VAL A 10 -49.30 4.45 21.84
N LEU A 11 -49.95 4.20 22.99
CA LEU A 11 -49.24 3.97 24.25
C LEU A 11 -48.36 2.72 24.19
N PHE A 12 -48.86 1.62 23.62
CA PHE A 12 -48.10 0.39 23.43
C PHE A 12 -46.87 0.61 22.54
N LEU A 13 -47.04 1.31 21.41
CA LEU A 13 -45.92 1.67 20.54
C LEU A 13 -44.92 2.59 21.25
N ALA A 14 -45.38 3.57 22.03
CA ALA A 14 -44.52 4.46 22.80
C ALA A 14 -43.69 3.71 23.86
N VAL A 15 -44.29 2.76 24.58
CA VAL A 15 -43.60 1.92 25.56
C VAL A 15 -42.57 1.01 24.88
N ILE A 16 -42.92 0.41 23.73
CA ILE A 16 -41.96 -0.39 22.95
C ILE A 16 -40.78 0.46 22.49
N LEU A 17 -41.05 1.63 21.90
CA LEU A 17 -40.00 2.54 21.44
C LEU A 17 -39.11 3.01 22.59
N SER A 18 -39.71 3.35 23.75
CA SER A 18 -38.96 3.73 24.95
C SER A 18 -38.13 2.58 25.50
N SER A 19 -38.65 1.36 25.52
CA SER A 19 -37.94 0.18 26.01
C SER A 19 -36.79 -0.19 25.08
N LEU A 20 -37.02 -0.13 23.77
CA LEU A 20 -35.99 -0.34 22.75
C LEU A 20 -34.90 0.73 22.85
N PHE A 21 -35.28 2.00 23.02
CA PHE A 21 -34.35 3.11 23.20
C PHE A 21 -33.48 2.92 24.47
N THR A 22 -34.10 2.56 25.60
CA THR A 22 -33.36 2.26 26.83
C THR A 22 -32.42 1.07 26.66
N LEU A 23 -32.86 -0.01 26.00
CA LEU A 23 -32.03 -1.18 25.72
C LEU A 23 -30.83 -0.79 24.84
N VAL A 24 -31.04 0.04 23.83
CA VAL A 24 -29.96 0.57 22.99
C VAL A 24 -28.98 1.38 23.84
N LEU A 25 -29.46 2.30 24.69
CA LEU A 25 -28.60 3.14 25.54
C LEU A 25 -27.70 2.32 26.47
N ILE A 26 -28.22 1.29 27.12
CA ILE A 26 -27.44 0.47 28.06
C ILE A 26 -26.50 -0.53 27.37
N THR A 27 -26.71 -0.80 26.08
CA THR A 27 -25.87 -1.69 25.27
C THR A 27 -24.89 -0.92 24.39
N LEU A 28 -24.83 0.41 24.49
CA LEU A 28 -23.88 1.21 23.72
C LEU A 28 -22.43 0.83 24.06
N PRO A 29 -21.53 0.86 23.06
CA PRO A 29 -20.10 0.73 23.28
C PRO A 29 -19.58 1.68 24.37
N SER A 30 -18.57 1.22 25.12
CA SER A 30 -17.91 2.05 26.12
C SER A 30 -17.21 3.27 25.47
N GLN A 31 -17.27 4.41 26.16
CA GLN A 31 -16.71 5.66 25.66
C GLN A 31 -15.27 5.88 26.11
N TYR A 32 -14.49 6.52 25.24
CA TYR A 32 -13.19 7.04 25.57
C TYR A 32 -13.32 8.26 26.50
N ASN A 33 -12.65 8.19 27.65
CA ASN A 33 -12.75 9.19 28.71
C ASN A 33 -11.50 10.09 28.75
N ILE A 34 -11.60 11.29 28.17
CA ILE A 34 -10.53 12.29 28.11
C ILE A 34 -10.08 12.73 29.53
N CYS A 35 -11.00 12.79 30.50
CA CYS A 35 -10.66 13.21 31.86
C CYS A 35 -9.78 12.20 32.60
N LYS A 36 -9.96 10.89 32.34
CA LYS A 36 -9.09 9.86 32.92
C LYS A 36 -7.67 9.99 32.37
N GLU A 37 -7.55 10.26 31.06
CA GLU A 37 -6.28 10.53 30.40
C GLU A 37 -5.54 11.72 31.06
N ASN A 38 -6.17 12.89 31.20
CA ASN A 38 -5.50 14.08 31.75
C ASN A 38 -5.01 13.89 33.20
N VAL A 39 -5.81 13.23 34.06
CA VAL A 39 -5.45 12.97 35.47
C VAL A 39 -4.26 12.02 35.58
N GLU A 40 -4.23 10.97 34.76
CA GLU A 40 -3.13 10.01 34.71
C GLU A 40 -1.84 10.64 34.15
N THR A 41 -1.96 11.51 33.14
CA THR A 41 -0.82 12.22 32.54
C THR A 41 -0.14 13.16 33.55
N GLU A 42 -0.92 13.93 34.32
CA GLU A 42 -0.39 14.80 35.37
C GLU A 42 0.28 14.03 36.53
N THR A 43 -0.22 12.83 36.86
CA THR A 43 0.38 12.01 37.92
C THR A 43 1.68 11.36 37.48
N ASP A 44 1.81 11.00 36.21
CA ASP A 44 3.04 10.42 35.67
C ASP A 44 4.12 11.46 35.40
N GLU A 45 3.78 12.68 34.96
CA GLU A 45 4.75 13.77 34.90
C GLU A 45 5.31 14.10 36.30
N LYS A 46 4.46 14.13 37.33
CA LYS A 46 4.90 14.29 38.73
C LYS A 46 5.81 13.14 39.20
N LYS A 47 5.55 11.90 38.79
CA LYS A 47 6.42 10.74 39.09
C LYS A 47 7.75 10.78 38.34
N LEU A 48 7.76 11.20 37.08
CA LEU A 48 8.98 11.34 36.26
C LEU A 48 9.89 12.46 36.76
N VAL A 49 9.32 13.58 37.23
CA VAL A 49 10.09 14.66 37.87
C VAL A 49 10.71 14.20 39.21
N SER A 50 10.08 13.25 39.91
CA SER A 50 10.59 12.72 41.19
C SER A 50 11.71 11.67 41.07
N LYS A 51 11.91 11.06 39.89
CA LYS A 51 12.93 10.03 39.65
C LYS A 51 13.97 10.54 38.65
N GLY A 52 15.11 10.98 39.19
CA GLY A 52 16.26 11.46 38.41
C GLY A 52 16.72 10.48 37.33
N LYS A 53 17.23 11.07 36.24
CA LYS A 53 17.78 10.41 35.04
C LYS A 53 18.71 9.24 35.38
N THR A 54 18.38 8.04 34.89
CA THR A 54 19.39 7.02 34.54
C THR A 54 18.85 6.13 33.43
N GLU A 55 19.70 5.88 32.43
CA GLU A 55 19.37 5.29 31.13
C GLU A 55 19.14 3.77 31.18
N ASN A 56 17.97 3.36 30.67
CA ASN A 56 17.81 2.22 29.78
C ASN A 56 16.42 2.37 29.14
N LYS A 57 16.37 2.75 27.86
CA LYS A 57 15.11 3.04 27.13
C LYS A 57 14.32 1.76 26.83
N THR A 58 13.69 1.17 27.85
CA THR A 58 12.45 0.43 27.62
C THR A 58 11.39 1.47 27.29
N VAL A 59 10.91 1.50 26.05
CA VAL A 59 9.82 2.39 25.62
C VAL A 59 8.57 1.98 26.40
N LYS A 60 8.33 2.64 27.54
CA LYS A 60 7.06 2.52 28.26
C LYS A 60 5.99 3.28 27.50
N ALA A 61 4.78 2.73 27.46
CA ALA A 61 3.63 3.40 26.87
C ALA A 61 3.52 4.83 27.45
N LYS A 62 3.47 5.85 26.59
CA LYS A 62 3.08 7.20 27.01
C LYS A 62 1.57 7.17 27.24
N GLN A 63 1.16 7.34 28.48
CA GLN A 63 -0.23 7.27 28.91
C GLN A 63 -1.10 8.25 28.07
N GLY A 64 -2.30 7.82 27.66
CA GLY A 64 -3.24 8.61 26.85
C GLY A 64 -3.22 8.39 25.33
N LYS A 65 -2.13 7.86 24.77
CA LYS A 65 -1.95 7.79 23.31
C LYS A 65 -2.37 6.43 22.72
N THR A 66 -3.66 6.12 22.81
CA THR A 66 -4.24 4.88 22.26
C THR A 66 -4.79 5.10 20.84
N VAL A 67 -4.45 4.19 19.92
CA VAL A 67 -4.86 4.25 18.51
C VAL A 67 -5.40 2.89 18.06
N GLN A 68 -6.59 2.88 17.47
CA GLN A 68 -7.09 1.75 16.71
C GLN A 68 -6.65 1.89 15.27
N VAL A 69 -5.97 0.89 14.72
CA VAL A 69 -5.56 0.87 13.31
C VAL A 69 -6.41 -0.19 12.61
N VAL A 70 -7.27 0.23 11.69
CA VAL A 70 -8.34 -0.59 11.13
C VAL A 70 -8.10 -0.85 9.65
N VAL A 71 -8.06 -2.13 9.30
CA VAL A 71 -7.91 -2.64 7.94
C VAL A 71 -9.02 -3.66 7.70
N LEU A 72 -10.01 -3.32 6.85
CA LEU A 72 -10.99 -4.31 6.40
C LEU A 72 -10.40 -5.15 5.27
N GLY A 73 -9.37 -5.92 5.61
CA GLY A 73 -8.52 -6.69 4.70
C GLY A 73 -7.46 -7.48 5.48
N ASP A 74 -6.63 -8.23 4.76
CA ASP A 74 -5.53 -8.98 5.36
C ASP A 74 -4.42 -8.03 5.85
N ILE A 75 -4.11 -8.09 7.15
CA ILE A 75 -3.09 -7.25 7.78
C ILE A 75 -1.73 -7.48 7.11
N GLY A 76 -1.37 -8.74 6.84
CA GLY A 76 -0.08 -9.09 6.26
C GLY A 76 0.14 -8.50 4.85
N ARG A 77 -0.94 -8.15 4.15
CA ARG A 77 -0.90 -7.52 2.82
C ARG A 77 -1.10 -6.01 2.83
N SER A 78 -1.09 -5.40 4.02
CA SER A 78 -1.32 -3.98 4.23
C SER A 78 -0.10 -3.32 4.89
N PRO A 79 1.06 -3.26 4.20
CA PRO A 79 2.34 -2.85 4.80
C PRO A 79 2.30 -1.43 5.35
N ARG A 80 1.65 -0.48 4.66
CA ARG A 80 1.50 0.91 5.14
C ARG A 80 0.82 0.99 6.51
N MET A 81 -0.24 0.21 6.73
CA MET A 81 -0.95 0.18 8.02
C MET A 81 -0.13 -0.51 9.11
N GLN A 82 0.65 -1.52 8.73
CA GLN A 82 1.65 -2.13 9.62
C GLN A 82 2.71 -1.10 10.03
N TYR A 83 3.21 -0.28 9.10
CA TYR A 83 4.18 0.77 9.39
C TYR A 83 3.58 1.88 10.27
N HIS A 84 2.33 2.28 10.05
CA HIS A 84 1.62 3.16 10.99
C HIS A 84 1.61 2.60 12.41
N ALA A 85 1.23 1.33 12.57
CA ALA A 85 1.20 0.67 13.88
C ALA A 85 2.58 0.65 14.55
N ILE A 86 3.63 0.29 13.80
CA ILE A 86 5.01 0.26 14.28
C ILE A 86 5.48 1.66 14.70
N SER A 87 5.27 2.69 13.86
CA SER A 87 5.71 4.06 14.16
C SER A 87 4.96 4.65 15.35
N ILE A 88 3.66 4.35 15.53
CA ILE A 88 2.91 4.74 16.73
C ILE A 88 3.52 4.09 17.98
N ALA A 89 3.77 2.78 17.93
CA ALA A 89 4.34 2.04 19.05
C ALA A 89 5.78 2.49 19.38
N LYS A 90 6.59 2.80 18.36
CA LYS A 90 7.95 3.35 18.52
C LYS A 90 7.96 4.65 19.33
N HIS A 91 6.90 5.45 19.22
CA HIS A 91 6.73 6.69 19.98
C HIS A 91 6.00 6.53 21.32
N GLY A 92 5.74 5.29 21.74
CA GLY A 92 5.10 4.94 23.00
C GLY A 92 3.57 4.96 22.94
N GLY A 93 2.95 5.02 21.77
CA GLY A 93 1.50 4.84 21.63
C GLY A 93 1.10 3.37 21.76
N SER A 94 -0.07 3.11 22.32
CA SER A 94 -0.65 1.75 22.35
C SER A 94 -1.56 1.57 21.14
N VAL A 95 -1.38 0.46 20.42
CA VAL A 95 -2.06 0.18 19.15
C VAL A 95 -2.92 -1.07 19.27
N GLN A 96 -4.17 -0.96 18.82
CA GLN A 96 -5.02 -2.11 18.52
C GLN A 96 -5.13 -2.24 17.01
N LEU A 97 -4.46 -3.24 16.43
CA LEU A 97 -4.42 -3.49 14.99
C LEU A 97 -5.51 -4.48 14.59
N ILE A 98 -6.51 -4.00 13.85
CA ILE A 98 -7.74 -4.71 13.55
C ILE A 98 -7.80 -5.06 12.06
N GLY A 99 -8.00 -6.34 11.74
CA GLY A 99 -8.09 -6.83 10.36
C GLY A 99 -8.07 -8.35 10.27
N TYR A 100 -8.06 -8.90 9.06
CA TYR A 100 -7.93 -10.35 8.88
C TYR A 100 -6.47 -10.80 9.07
N LYS A 101 -6.28 -11.99 9.64
CA LYS A 101 -4.97 -12.61 9.87
C LYS A 101 -4.83 -13.82 8.94
N GLU A 102 -4.52 -13.56 7.67
CA GLU A 102 -4.42 -14.62 6.64
C GLU A 102 -2.97 -14.82 6.17
N SER A 103 -2.20 -13.74 6.05
CA SER A 103 -0.78 -13.78 5.68
C SER A 103 0.14 -13.50 6.87
N GLU A 104 1.44 -13.72 6.67
CA GLU A 104 2.48 -13.38 7.65
C GLU A 104 2.48 -11.88 7.96
N ILE A 105 2.61 -11.55 9.25
CA ILE A 105 2.62 -10.18 9.76
C ILE A 105 4.05 -9.81 10.14
N HIS A 106 4.42 -8.54 9.97
CA HIS A 106 5.76 -8.04 10.27
C HIS A 106 6.20 -8.44 11.70
N PRO A 107 7.44 -8.97 11.88
CA PRO A 107 7.94 -9.38 13.19
C PRO A 107 7.83 -8.29 14.26
N ASP A 108 8.15 -7.04 13.91
CA ASP A 108 8.04 -5.89 14.83
C ASP A 108 6.62 -5.56 15.29
N ILE A 109 5.60 -6.16 14.69
CA ILE A 109 4.22 -6.09 15.20
C ILE A 109 3.96 -7.23 16.18
N VAL A 110 4.36 -8.44 15.80
CA VAL A 110 4.10 -9.66 16.59
C VAL A 110 4.86 -9.63 17.92
N PHE A 111 6.08 -9.10 17.93
CA PHE A 111 6.94 -9.06 19.12
C PHE A 111 6.77 -7.80 19.96
N ASN A 112 5.99 -6.81 19.50
CA ASN A 112 5.88 -5.53 20.18
C ASN A 112 4.75 -5.52 21.22
N PRO A 113 5.04 -5.34 22.52
CA PRO A 113 4.04 -5.40 23.57
C PRO A 113 3.01 -4.25 23.53
N LEU A 114 3.30 -3.18 22.79
CA LEU A 114 2.38 -2.04 22.63
C LEU A 114 1.37 -2.26 21.51
N ILE A 115 1.53 -3.29 20.68
CA ILE A 115 0.65 -3.59 19.55
C ILE A 115 -0.13 -4.87 19.84
N LYS A 116 -1.46 -4.75 19.94
CA LYS A 116 -2.38 -5.86 20.11
C LYS A 116 -3.11 -6.14 18.81
N ILE A 117 -2.96 -7.35 18.26
CA ILE A 117 -3.68 -7.77 17.05
C ILE A 117 -5.09 -8.24 17.44
N MET A 118 -6.11 -7.67 16.80
CA MET A 118 -7.53 -7.95 17.01
C MET A 118 -8.14 -8.50 15.71
N PRO A 119 -8.16 -9.83 15.51
CA PRO A 119 -8.54 -10.42 14.25
C PRO A 119 -10.04 -10.27 13.97
N LEU A 120 -10.41 -9.85 12.75
CA LEU A 120 -11.79 -9.81 12.30
C LEU A 120 -12.29 -11.22 11.92
N THR A 121 -13.58 -11.46 12.13
CA THR A 121 -14.22 -12.71 11.71
C THR A 121 -14.39 -12.75 10.18
N PRO A 122 -13.79 -13.72 9.47
CA PRO A 122 -13.93 -13.81 8.02
C PRO A 122 -15.36 -14.12 7.63
N SER A 123 -15.79 -13.67 6.44
CA SER A 123 -17.12 -14.01 5.93
C SER A 123 -17.21 -15.49 5.55
N PRO A 124 -18.39 -16.11 5.69
CA PRO A 124 -18.62 -17.49 5.28
C PRO A 124 -18.21 -17.78 3.84
N SER A 125 -17.77 -19.02 3.58
CA SER A 125 -17.18 -19.42 2.29
C SER A 125 -18.12 -19.23 1.09
N PHE A 126 -19.42 -19.43 1.28
CA PHE A 126 -20.43 -19.25 0.23
C PHE A 126 -20.56 -17.78 -0.25
N LEU A 127 -20.11 -16.80 0.53
CA LEU A 127 -20.09 -15.38 0.15
C LEU A 127 -18.84 -14.97 -0.65
N HIS A 128 -17.90 -15.90 -0.88
CA HIS A 128 -16.70 -15.64 -1.68
C HIS A 128 -16.88 -16.00 -3.16
N SER A 129 -18.11 -16.33 -3.60
CA SER A 129 -18.38 -16.66 -5.01
C SER A 129 -18.05 -15.48 -5.93
N SER A 130 -17.20 -15.73 -6.93
CA SER A 130 -16.75 -14.77 -7.93
C SER A 130 -17.61 -14.75 -9.19
N SER A 131 -18.72 -15.49 -9.23
CA SER A 131 -19.59 -15.52 -10.42
C SER A 131 -20.24 -14.15 -10.66
N ASN A 132 -20.10 -13.63 -11.89
CA ASN A 132 -20.66 -12.33 -12.27
C ASN A 132 -22.19 -12.27 -12.14
N LEU A 133 -22.88 -13.42 -12.26
CA LEU A 133 -24.32 -13.53 -12.13
C LEU A 133 -24.81 -13.39 -10.68
N LEU A 134 -24.07 -13.95 -9.72
CA LEU A 134 -24.43 -13.88 -8.29
C LEU A 134 -23.89 -12.63 -7.60
N PHE A 135 -22.93 -11.93 -8.22
CA PHE A 135 -22.32 -10.71 -7.70
C PHE A 135 -23.31 -9.68 -7.12
N PRO A 136 -24.43 -9.31 -7.77
CA PRO A 136 -25.37 -8.32 -7.24
C PRO A 136 -26.08 -8.75 -5.95
N ILE A 137 -26.15 -10.06 -5.65
CA ILE A 137 -26.75 -10.59 -4.42
C ILE A 137 -25.68 -10.86 -3.36
N VAL A 138 -24.57 -11.48 -3.76
CA VAL A 138 -23.49 -11.88 -2.86
C VAL A 138 -22.73 -10.67 -2.31
N ALA A 139 -22.49 -9.64 -3.13
CA ALA A 139 -21.71 -8.47 -2.69
C ALA A 139 -22.40 -7.67 -1.57
N PRO A 140 -23.72 -7.36 -1.63
CA PRO A 140 -24.42 -6.75 -0.51
C PRO A 140 -24.45 -7.62 0.75
N LEU A 141 -24.70 -8.92 0.63
CA LEU A 141 -24.69 -9.83 1.79
C LEU A 141 -23.31 -9.89 2.45
N LYS A 142 -22.24 -9.93 1.65
CA LYS A 142 -20.86 -9.83 2.15
C LYS A 142 -20.61 -8.50 2.85
N ALA A 143 -21.04 -7.39 2.26
CA ALA A 143 -20.89 -6.06 2.87
C ALA A 143 -21.66 -5.96 4.20
N LEU A 144 -22.86 -6.55 4.30
CA LEU A 144 -23.63 -6.59 5.56
C LEU A 144 -22.93 -7.44 6.63
N TRP A 145 -22.38 -8.59 6.27
CA TRP A 145 -21.57 -9.41 7.18
C TRP A 145 -20.35 -8.63 7.68
N GLN A 146 -19.62 -8.00 6.77
CA GLN A 146 -18.47 -7.17 7.10
C GLN A 146 -18.86 -5.99 7.99
N ALA A 147 -20.02 -5.37 7.76
CA ALA A 147 -20.51 -4.28 8.56
C ALA A 147 -20.79 -4.73 10.00
N PHE A 148 -21.45 -5.88 10.16
CA PHE A 148 -21.73 -6.45 11.48
C PHE A 148 -20.44 -6.87 12.20
N SER A 149 -19.54 -7.58 11.52
CA SER A 149 -18.26 -8.02 12.10
C SER A 149 -17.41 -6.83 12.53
N LEU A 150 -17.34 -5.78 11.70
CA LEU A 150 -16.60 -4.57 12.02
C LEU A 150 -17.24 -3.80 13.18
N TYR A 151 -18.58 -3.67 13.19
CA TYR A 151 -19.30 -3.03 14.28
C TYR A 151 -19.06 -3.75 15.61
N TYR A 152 -19.12 -5.08 15.61
CA TYR A 152 -18.91 -5.89 16.80
C TYR A 152 -17.46 -5.78 17.32
N ALA A 153 -16.48 -5.93 16.43
CA ALA A 153 -15.06 -5.85 16.79
C ALA A 153 -14.69 -4.45 17.32
N LEU A 154 -15.08 -3.39 16.60
CA LEU A 154 -14.78 -2.01 16.99
C LEU A 154 -15.61 -1.55 18.20
N GLY A 155 -16.82 -2.08 18.40
CA GLY A 155 -17.73 -1.65 19.46
C GLY A 155 -17.58 -2.41 20.78
N TYR A 156 -17.17 -3.68 20.75
CA TYR A 156 -17.24 -4.56 21.92
C TYR A 156 -15.99 -5.40 22.18
N GLU A 157 -15.22 -5.79 21.16
CA GLU A 157 -14.00 -6.59 21.39
C GLU A 157 -12.77 -5.73 21.71
N THR A 158 -12.73 -4.52 21.13
CA THR A 158 -11.61 -3.59 21.31
C THR A 158 -11.86 -2.61 22.45
N GLU A 159 -10.78 -2.16 23.09
CA GLU A 159 -10.85 -1.09 24.08
C GLU A 159 -11.04 0.27 23.41
N PRO A 160 -11.80 1.21 24.02
CA PRO A 160 -11.97 2.55 23.49
C PRO A 160 -10.62 3.26 23.35
N SER A 161 -10.39 3.88 22.19
CA SER A 161 -9.14 4.58 21.90
C SER A 161 -9.38 6.04 21.56
N ARG A 162 -8.37 6.88 21.76
CA ARG A 162 -8.45 8.30 21.43
C ARG A 162 -8.61 8.53 19.93
N TRP A 163 -7.90 7.72 19.15
CA TRP A 163 -7.85 7.82 17.70
C TRP A 163 -8.25 6.50 17.04
N MET A 164 -8.90 6.59 15.88
CA MET A 164 -9.14 5.46 14.98
C MET A 164 -8.60 5.83 13.60
N LEU A 165 -7.56 5.13 13.14
CA LEU A 165 -6.97 5.26 11.82
C LEU A 165 -7.52 4.15 10.93
N VAL A 166 -8.19 4.52 9.84
CA VAL A 166 -8.84 3.58 8.92
C VAL A 166 -8.16 3.61 7.56
N GLN A 167 -7.84 2.43 7.02
CA GLN A 167 -7.41 2.29 5.63
C GLN A 167 -8.59 2.45 4.67
N ASN A 168 -8.47 3.33 3.67
CA ASN A 168 -9.36 3.37 2.51
C ASN A 168 -8.57 3.10 1.23
N PRO A 169 -8.96 2.12 0.39
CA PRO A 169 -10.13 1.23 0.46
C PRO A 169 -9.94 -0.04 1.34
N PRO A 170 -11.01 -0.83 1.60
CA PRO A 170 -12.39 -0.67 1.13
C PRO A 170 -13.18 0.34 1.95
N SER A 171 -13.93 1.20 1.26
CA SER A 171 -14.76 2.23 1.88
C SER A 171 -16.08 1.70 2.41
N ILE A 172 -16.73 0.80 1.65
CA ILE A 172 -17.97 0.15 2.04
C ILE A 172 -17.65 -1.20 2.68
N PRO A 173 -18.16 -1.52 3.88
CA PRO A 173 -18.93 -0.68 4.81
C PRO A 173 -18.05 0.15 5.77
N THR A 174 -16.73 0.06 5.65
CA THR A 174 -15.74 0.53 6.64
C THR A 174 -15.97 1.95 7.12
N LEU A 175 -16.15 2.93 6.21
CA LEU A 175 -16.24 4.33 6.60
C LEU A 175 -17.50 4.62 7.43
N ALA A 176 -18.64 4.04 7.05
CA ALA A 176 -19.89 4.22 7.80
C ALA A 176 -19.81 3.64 9.22
N ILE A 177 -19.26 2.43 9.35
CA ILE A 177 -19.15 1.78 10.65
C ILE A 177 -18.09 2.45 11.52
N ALA A 178 -16.95 2.82 10.95
CA ALA A 178 -15.92 3.56 11.67
C ALA A 178 -16.43 4.91 12.17
N GLN A 179 -17.17 5.65 11.34
CA GLN A 179 -17.79 6.91 11.75
C GLN A 179 -18.81 6.71 12.88
N LEU A 180 -19.70 5.72 12.75
CA LEU A 180 -20.68 5.40 13.78
C LEU A 180 -20.00 5.09 15.12
N ILE A 181 -19.00 4.20 15.12
CA ILE A 181 -18.29 3.82 16.35
C ILE A 181 -17.50 5.00 16.92
N CYS A 182 -16.86 5.81 16.07
CA CYS A 182 -16.15 7.00 16.54
C CYS A 182 -17.07 7.99 17.24
N PHE A 183 -18.28 8.20 16.69
CA PHE A 183 -19.31 9.01 17.33
C PHE A 183 -19.75 8.41 18.67
N LEU A 184 -20.04 7.11 18.71
CA LEU A 184 -20.50 6.42 19.93
C LEU A 184 -19.43 6.42 21.04
N ARG A 185 -18.16 6.27 20.67
CA ARG A 185 -17.02 6.15 21.60
C ARG A 185 -16.33 7.46 21.93
N ASN A 186 -16.72 8.59 21.33
CA ASN A 186 -15.99 9.86 21.44
C ASN A 186 -14.52 9.72 21.01
N THR A 187 -14.30 9.05 19.87
CA THR A 187 -13.00 8.79 19.26
C THR A 187 -12.82 9.67 18.02
N HIS A 188 -11.61 10.17 17.78
CA HIS A 188 -11.32 10.92 16.55
C HIS A 188 -11.00 9.98 15.38
N LEU A 189 -11.82 10.05 14.34
CA LEU A 189 -11.62 9.30 13.10
C LEU A 189 -10.56 9.97 12.21
N VAL A 190 -9.60 9.17 11.76
CA VAL A 190 -8.59 9.52 10.75
C VAL A 190 -8.72 8.54 9.59
N ILE A 191 -8.91 9.04 8.37
CA ILE A 191 -8.97 8.19 7.16
C ILE A 191 -7.65 8.31 6.40
N ASP A 192 -6.99 7.19 6.15
CA ASP A 192 -5.80 7.10 5.31
C ASP A 192 -6.18 6.63 3.90
N TRP A 193 -6.12 7.54 2.94
CA TRP A 193 -6.54 7.33 1.56
C TRP A 193 -5.38 6.83 0.70
N HIS A 194 -5.51 5.59 0.23
CA HIS A 194 -4.55 4.92 -0.65
C HIS A 194 -5.05 4.89 -2.09
N ASN A 195 -6.36 4.78 -2.25
CA ASN A 195 -7.07 4.88 -3.52
C ASN A 195 -8.54 5.24 -3.26
N PHE A 196 -9.33 5.40 -4.31
CA PHE A 196 -10.78 5.51 -4.21
C PHE A 196 -11.45 4.16 -4.43
N GLY A 197 -12.34 3.76 -3.53
CA GLY A 197 -13.07 2.50 -3.64
C GLY A 197 -13.95 2.46 -4.91
N TYR A 198 -14.52 3.59 -5.31
CA TYR A 198 -15.33 3.66 -6.53
C TYR A 198 -14.50 3.49 -7.81
N SER A 199 -13.23 3.94 -7.85
CA SER A 199 -12.39 3.80 -9.05
C SER A 199 -11.96 2.35 -9.25
N ILE A 200 -11.67 1.63 -8.15
CA ILE A 200 -11.43 0.18 -8.21
C ILE A 200 -12.68 -0.56 -8.68
N LEU A 201 -13.86 -0.19 -8.17
CA LEU A 201 -15.12 -0.79 -8.63
C LEU A 201 -15.38 -0.50 -10.12
N ALA A 202 -15.00 0.68 -10.61
CA ALA A 202 -15.13 1.08 -12.01
C ALA A 202 -14.31 0.21 -12.95
N MET A 203 -13.16 -0.33 -12.51
CA MET A 203 -12.39 -1.29 -13.31
C MET A 203 -13.17 -2.58 -13.59
N LYS A 204 -14.04 -3.00 -12.66
CA LYS A 204 -14.84 -4.23 -12.80
C LYS A 204 -16.17 -4.00 -13.53
N LEU A 205 -16.88 -2.92 -13.21
CA LEU A 205 -18.26 -2.68 -13.71
C LEU A 205 -18.34 -1.63 -14.82
N GLY A 206 -17.25 -0.91 -15.08
CA GLY A 206 -17.21 0.26 -15.95
C GLY A 206 -17.54 1.57 -15.21
N PRO A 207 -16.94 2.70 -15.62
CA PRO A 207 -17.06 3.99 -14.92
C PRO A 207 -18.48 4.57 -14.93
N ASN A 208 -19.30 4.23 -15.92
CA ASN A 208 -20.66 4.75 -16.05
C ASN A 208 -21.70 3.94 -15.26
N HIS A 209 -21.30 2.83 -14.61
CA HIS A 209 -22.22 1.95 -13.91
C HIS A 209 -22.88 2.64 -12.70
N PRO A 210 -24.21 2.50 -12.47
CA PRO A 210 -24.89 3.16 -11.36
C PRO A 210 -24.28 2.89 -9.98
N LEU A 211 -23.85 1.65 -9.71
CA LEU A 211 -23.18 1.28 -8.46
C LEU A 211 -21.86 2.03 -8.22
N VAL A 212 -21.13 2.39 -9.28
CA VAL A 212 -19.89 3.18 -9.17
C VAL A 212 -20.23 4.60 -8.73
N LYS A 213 -21.28 5.20 -9.31
CA LYS A 213 -21.77 6.53 -8.89
C LYS A 213 -22.25 6.54 -7.44
N ILE A 214 -22.98 5.50 -7.04
CA ILE A 214 -23.42 5.33 -5.64
C ILE A 214 -22.22 5.18 -4.70
N ALA A 215 -21.23 4.36 -5.06
CA ALA A 215 -20.01 4.19 -4.26
C ALA A 215 -19.20 5.50 -4.15
N SER A 216 -19.12 6.27 -5.23
CA SER A 216 -18.47 7.59 -5.23
C SER A 216 -19.19 8.57 -4.31
N LEU A 217 -20.52 8.64 -4.37
CA LEU A 217 -21.33 9.46 -3.47
C LEU A 217 -21.18 9.01 -2.01
N TYR A 218 -21.15 7.70 -1.76
CA TYR A 218 -20.91 7.13 -0.44
C TYR A 218 -19.56 7.59 0.12
N GLU A 219 -18.46 7.43 -0.64
CA GLU A 219 -17.16 7.91 -0.18
C GLU A 219 -17.15 9.41 0.09
N ASN A 220 -17.83 10.20 -0.76
CA ASN A 220 -17.95 11.65 -0.58
C ASN A 220 -18.64 12.01 0.72
N ILE A 221 -19.81 11.43 1.01
CA ILE A 221 -20.60 11.73 2.21
C ILE A 221 -19.83 11.35 3.47
N PHE A 222 -19.31 10.12 3.52
CA PHE A 222 -18.65 9.60 4.73
C PHE A 222 -17.25 10.20 4.94
N SER A 223 -16.59 10.72 3.91
CA SER A 223 -15.32 11.43 4.07
C SER A 223 -15.46 12.67 4.97
N ARG A 224 -16.53 13.46 4.82
CA ARG A 224 -16.68 14.79 5.44
C ARG A 224 -16.79 14.77 6.96
N SER A 225 -17.03 13.61 7.53
CA SER A 225 -17.27 13.45 8.97
C SER A 225 -16.04 12.99 9.73
N ALA A 226 -14.95 12.61 9.05
CA ALA A 226 -13.70 12.29 9.72
C ALA A 226 -13.04 13.57 10.24
N ALA A 227 -12.31 13.45 11.35
CA ALA A 227 -11.62 14.58 11.94
C ALA A 227 -10.38 14.96 11.12
N PHE A 228 -9.68 13.97 10.57
CA PHE A 228 -8.48 14.17 9.77
C PHE A 228 -8.35 13.16 8.63
N HIS A 229 -7.51 13.49 7.66
CA HIS A 229 -7.24 12.65 6.49
C HIS A 229 -5.75 12.61 6.18
N PHE A 230 -5.24 11.42 5.86
CA PHE A 230 -3.95 11.23 5.20
C PHE A 230 -4.19 10.85 3.74
N THR A 231 -3.30 11.26 2.85
CA THR A 231 -3.29 10.81 1.45
C THR A 231 -1.89 10.36 1.05
N VAL A 232 -1.83 9.36 0.18
CA VAL A 232 -0.56 8.90 -0.41
C VAL A 232 0.12 9.97 -1.28
N THR A 233 -0.64 10.93 -1.82
CA THR A 233 -0.16 11.95 -2.76
C THR A 233 -0.74 13.33 -2.47
N HIS A 234 -0.10 14.38 -3.02
CA HIS A 234 -0.67 15.72 -3.09
C HIS A 234 -1.81 15.79 -4.12
N ALA A 235 -1.70 15.06 -5.23
CA ALA A 235 -2.75 14.93 -6.24
C ALA A 235 -4.07 14.46 -5.62
N MET A 236 -4.01 13.42 -4.78
CA MET A 236 -5.19 12.91 -4.07
C MET A 236 -5.70 13.91 -3.02
N ALA A 237 -4.81 14.59 -2.29
CA ALA A 237 -5.21 15.66 -1.37
C ALA A 237 -5.96 16.79 -2.09
N ARG A 238 -5.51 17.15 -3.29
CA ARG A 238 -6.16 18.14 -4.16
C ARG A 238 -7.55 17.69 -4.59
N VAL A 239 -7.70 16.42 -5.02
CA VAL A 239 -9.01 15.85 -5.37
C VAL A 239 -9.96 15.85 -4.17
N LEU A 240 -9.50 15.46 -2.98
CA LEU A 240 -10.31 15.52 -1.76
C LEU A 240 -10.71 16.96 -1.41
N SER A 241 -9.79 17.91 -1.56
CA SER A 241 -10.09 19.32 -1.31
C SER A 241 -11.12 19.88 -2.30
N SER A 242 -10.93 19.65 -3.60
CA SER A 242 -11.79 20.22 -4.64
C SER A 242 -13.15 19.53 -4.76
N SER A 243 -13.18 18.20 -4.67
CA SER A 243 -14.36 17.40 -5.00
C SER A 243 -15.12 16.95 -3.74
N TYR A 244 -14.42 16.77 -2.63
CA TYR A 244 -15.01 16.28 -1.37
C TYR A 244 -15.20 17.42 -0.37
N GLY A 245 -14.44 18.52 -0.52
CA GLY A 245 -14.47 19.66 0.40
C GLY A 245 -13.74 19.37 1.72
N VAL A 246 -12.83 18.40 1.74
CA VAL A 246 -12.06 18.00 2.93
C VAL A 246 -10.58 18.27 2.73
N THR A 247 -9.91 18.75 3.78
CA THR A 247 -8.46 18.97 3.75
C THR A 247 -7.75 17.71 4.20
N ALA A 248 -6.80 17.23 3.40
CA ALA A 248 -5.98 16.08 3.72
C ALA A 248 -4.50 16.45 3.83
N LEU A 249 -3.78 15.70 4.67
CA LEU A 249 -2.34 15.81 4.84
C LEU A 249 -1.66 14.75 3.96
N PRO A 250 -0.88 15.17 2.94
CA PRO A 250 -0.06 14.24 2.18
C PRO A 250 0.96 13.57 3.09
N LEU A 251 0.87 12.24 3.20
CA LEU A 251 1.80 11.37 3.88
C LEU A 251 2.26 10.33 2.85
N HIS A 252 3.40 10.60 2.25
CA HIS A 252 3.95 9.78 1.18
C HIS A 252 4.41 8.43 1.71
N ASP A 253 4.22 7.38 0.91
CA ASP A 253 4.92 6.14 1.15
C ASP A 253 6.41 6.30 0.89
N ARG A 254 7.20 5.67 1.76
CA ARG A 254 8.65 5.68 1.69
C ARG A 254 9.18 4.28 1.95
N PRO A 255 10.39 3.97 1.45
CA PRO A 255 10.89 2.61 1.46
C PRO A 255 11.19 2.15 2.89
N ALA A 256 10.84 0.90 3.18
CA ALA A 256 11.23 0.24 4.42
C ALA A 256 12.77 0.11 4.53
N GLU A 257 13.27 -0.08 5.76
CA GLU A 257 14.71 -0.23 6.02
C GLU A 257 15.36 -1.41 5.28
N LEU A 258 14.56 -2.43 4.96
CA LEU A 258 15.01 -3.60 4.21
C LEU A 258 15.54 -3.23 2.82
N PHE A 259 14.93 -2.24 2.16
CA PHE A 259 15.34 -1.79 0.84
C PHE A 259 16.46 -0.78 0.98
N ARG A 260 17.69 -1.22 0.71
CA ARG A 260 18.89 -0.39 0.79
C ARG A 260 19.87 -0.70 -0.33
N PRO A 261 20.67 0.28 -0.79
CA PRO A 261 21.77 0.01 -1.70
C PRO A 261 22.76 -0.96 -1.07
N ILE A 262 23.41 -1.78 -1.91
CA ILE A 262 24.38 -2.80 -1.49
C ILE A 262 25.77 -2.51 -2.05
N SER A 263 26.79 -3.10 -1.43
CA SER A 263 28.15 -3.01 -1.94
C SER A 263 28.33 -3.84 -3.21
N TRP A 264 29.43 -3.57 -3.92
CA TRP A 264 29.82 -4.33 -5.10
C TRP A 264 30.00 -5.83 -4.81
N GLU A 265 30.64 -6.17 -3.69
CA GLU A 265 30.91 -7.54 -3.27
C GLU A 265 29.61 -8.28 -2.96
N GLN A 266 28.68 -7.60 -2.27
CA GLN A 266 27.35 -8.15 -1.97
C GLN A 266 26.55 -8.39 -3.26
N ARG A 267 26.60 -7.45 -4.20
CA ARG A 267 25.97 -7.61 -5.52
C ARG A 267 26.52 -8.85 -6.24
N LYS A 268 27.85 -8.99 -6.33
CA LYS A 268 28.47 -10.14 -6.99
C LYS A 268 28.09 -11.46 -6.30
N GLN A 269 28.19 -11.52 -4.98
CA GLN A 269 27.84 -12.71 -4.20
C GLN A 269 26.38 -13.13 -4.40
N PHE A 270 25.45 -12.16 -4.37
CA PHE A 270 24.03 -12.44 -4.56
C PHE A 270 23.74 -12.96 -5.97
N LEU A 271 24.26 -12.28 -7.00
CA LEU A 271 24.03 -12.68 -8.40
C LEU A 271 24.62 -14.06 -8.70
N SER A 272 25.77 -14.42 -8.13
CA SER A 272 26.35 -15.76 -8.28
C SER A 272 25.58 -16.84 -7.51
N GLY A 273 24.85 -16.48 -6.46
CA GLY A 273 24.09 -17.42 -5.62
C GLY A 273 22.67 -17.69 -6.12
N LEU A 274 22.07 -16.75 -6.85
CA LEU A 274 20.69 -16.87 -7.32
C LEU A 274 20.60 -17.67 -8.63
N GLU A 275 19.73 -18.69 -8.66
CA GLU A 275 19.63 -19.64 -9.78
C GLU A 275 19.39 -18.96 -11.14
N GLN A 276 18.58 -17.92 -11.15
CA GLN A 276 18.18 -17.17 -12.35
C GLN A 276 19.31 -16.27 -12.89
N THR A 277 20.29 -15.91 -12.07
CA THR A 277 21.36 -14.98 -12.44
C THR A 277 22.75 -15.61 -12.48
N LYS A 278 22.96 -16.77 -11.87
CA LYS A 278 24.28 -17.40 -11.68
C LYS A 278 25.10 -17.52 -12.99
N GLU A 279 24.45 -17.83 -14.10
CA GLU A 279 25.09 -18.01 -15.41
C GLU A 279 25.54 -16.69 -16.03
N TYR A 280 24.94 -15.57 -15.62
CA TYR A 280 25.15 -14.24 -16.17
C TYR A 280 25.92 -13.33 -15.19
N ALA A 281 26.18 -13.79 -13.96
CA ALA A 281 26.64 -12.97 -12.86
C ALA A 281 27.96 -12.25 -13.16
N ASP A 282 28.95 -12.96 -13.70
CA ASP A 282 30.24 -12.37 -14.05
C ASP A 282 30.08 -11.34 -15.19
N GLU A 283 29.30 -11.65 -16.24
CA GLU A 283 29.10 -10.72 -17.36
C GLU A 283 28.29 -9.47 -16.98
N ILE A 284 27.29 -9.59 -16.08
CA ILE A 284 26.54 -8.45 -15.53
C ILE A 284 27.47 -7.57 -14.69
N CYS A 285 28.36 -8.19 -13.91
CA CYS A 285 29.32 -7.48 -13.09
C CYS A 285 30.39 -6.77 -13.96
N GLU A 286 31.00 -7.47 -14.88
CA GLU A 286 32.06 -6.91 -15.74
C GLU A 286 31.53 -5.76 -16.62
N SER A 287 30.29 -5.85 -17.10
CA SER A 287 29.63 -4.76 -17.86
C SER A 287 29.41 -3.49 -17.04
N SER A 288 29.49 -3.58 -15.71
CA SER A 288 29.35 -2.47 -14.78
C SER A 288 30.67 -1.78 -14.46
N SER A 289 31.82 -2.42 -14.77
CA SER A 289 33.13 -2.01 -14.27
C SER A 289 34.14 -1.65 -15.38
N LEU A 290 34.02 -2.17 -16.60
CA LEU A 290 34.95 -1.86 -17.70
C LEU A 290 34.24 -1.60 -19.04
N HIS A 291 34.67 -0.54 -19.74
CA HIS A 291 34.21 -0.10 -21.07
C HIS A 291 34.54 -1.06 -22.25
N ARG A 292 34.43 -2.39 -22.09
CA ARG A 292 34.73 -3.37 -23.15
C ARG A 292 33.53 -4.27 -23.45
N SER A 293 32.93 -4.06 -24.63
CA SER A 293 31.91 -4.90 -25.30
C SER A 293 30.53 -5.00 -24.62
N PRO A 294 29.46 -5.29 -25.40
CA PRO A 294 28.10 -5.32 -24.86
C PRO A 294 27.92 -6.55 -23.97
N GLY A 295 28.18 -6.39 -22.68
CA GLY A 295 27.87 -7.42 -21.66
C GLY A 295 26.38 -7.56 -21.41
N TRP A 296 26.01 -8.12 -20.26
CA TRP A 296 24.60 -8.24 -19.86
C TRP A 296 24.16 -7.07 -19.00
N LYS A 297 22.90 -6.67 -19.16
CA LYS A 297 22.18 -5.77 -18.24
C LYS A 297 21.05 -6.51 -17.56
N LEU A 298 20.92 -6.31 -16.25
CA LEU A 298 19.87 -6.89 -15.43
C LEU A 298 18.75 -5.88 -15.25
N ILE A 299 17.56 -6.21 -15.76
CA ILE A 299 16.35 -5.46 -15.48
C ILE A 299 15.42 -6.27 -14.58
N VAL A 300 14.69 -5.59 -13.70
CA VAL A 300 13.73 -6.24 -12.80
C VAL A 300 12.37 -5.58 -12.95
N SER A 301 11.32 -6.39 -13.11
CA SER A 301 9.93 -5.95 -13.07
C SER A 301 9.19 -6.69 -11.98
N SER A 302 8.50 -5.95 -11.11
CA SER A 302 7.69 -6.53 -10.04
C SER A 302 6.22 -6.44 -10.41
N THR A 303 5.50 -7.56 -10.43
CA THR A 303 4.11 -7.60 -10.92
C THR A 303 3.20 -8.43 -10.03
N SER A 304 1.94 -8.02 -9.94
CA SER A 304 0.88 -8.83 -9.33
C SER A 304 0.27 -9.82 -10.34
N TRP A 305 0.71 -9.84 -11.61
CA TRP A 305 0.14 -10.66 -12.68
C TRP A 305 -1.40 -10.58 -12.75
N THR A 306 -1.92 -9.37 -12.56
CA THR A 306 -3.35 -9.05 -12.63
C THR A 306 -3.66 -8.35 -13.94
N ALA A 307 -4.93 -8.34 -14.36
CA ALA A 307 -5.33 -7.83 -15.67
C ALA A 307 -5.15 -6.31 -15.84
N ASP A 308 -5.01 -5.57 -14.73
CA ASP A 308 -4.70 -4.14 -14.69
C ASP A 308 -3.23 -3.80 -15.01
N GLU A 309 -2.33 -4.79 -14.97
CA GLU A 309 -0.95 -4.66 -15.42
C GLU A 309 -0.80 -5.37 -16.78
N ASP A 310 -0.94 -4.62 -17.87
CA ASP A 310 -0.75 -5.17 -19.22
C ASP A 310 0.73 -5.43 -19.52
N PHE A 311 1.13 -6.67 -19.29
CA PHE A 311 2.50 -7.13 -19.49
C PHE A 311 2.88 -7.27 -20.96
N SER A 312 1.90 -7.25 -21.87
CA SER A 312 2.15 -7.25 -23.32
C SER A 312 3.02 -6.07 -23.73
N ILE A 313 2.86 -4.92 -23.07
CA ILE A 313 3.65 -3.71 -23.30
C ILE A 313 5.16 -3.98 -23.10
N LEU A 314 5.52 -4.67 -22.01
CA LEU A 314 6.91 -5.01 -21.73
C LEU A 314 7.42 -6.09 -22.69
N LEU A 315 6.61 -7.12 -22.99
CA LEU A 315 7.01 -8.17 -23.94
C LEU A 315 7.27 -7.62 -25.35
N ASP A 316 6.40 -6.73 -25.83
CA ASP A 316 6.54 -6.09 -27.14
C ASP A 316 7.77 -5.18 -27.18
N ALA A 317 8.01 -4.40 -26.12
CA ALA A 317 9.21 -3.57 -26.00
C ALA A 317 10.50 -4.41 -26.00
N LEU A 318 10.52 -5.55 -25.29
CA LEU A 318 11.66 -6.46 -25.26
C LEU A 318 11.90 -7.15 -26.61
N CYS A 319 10.84 -7.50 -27.34
CA CYS A 319 10.95 -8.01 -28.71
C CYS A 319 11.57 -6.96 -29.65
N ALA A 320 11.10 -5.71 -29.57
CA ALA A 320 11.63 -4.61 -30.36
C ALA A 320 13.09 -4.30 -30.00
N TYR A 321 13.43 -4.30 -28.70
CA TYR A 321 14.80 -4.16 -28.22
C TYR A 321 15.70 -5.28 -28.76
N SER A 322 15.24 -6.53 -28.68
CA SER A 322 15.97 -7.71 -29.18
C SER A 322 16.27 -7.62 -30.67
N ALA A 323 15.30 -7.15 -31.47
CA ALA A 323 15.49 -6.88 -32.89
C ALA A 323 16.53 -5.75 -33.11
N ALA A 324 16.42 -4.64 -32.37
CA ALA A 324 17.37 -3.54 -32.44
C ALA A 324 18.80 -3.97 -32.06
N ALA A 325 18.96 -4.79 -31.03
CA ALA A 325 20.25 -5.34 -30.59
C ALA A 325 20.86 -6.32 -31.61
N THR A 326 20.02 -7.00 -32.41
CA THR A 326 20.50 -7.83 -33.52
C THR A 326 21.11 -6.96 -34.63
N SER A 327 20.50 -5.81 -34.94
CA SER A 327 21.00 -4.88 -35.96
C SER A 327 22.14 -3.98 -35.46
N LYS A 328 22.19 -3.67 -34.17
CA LYS A 328 23.19 -2.78 -33.54
C LYS A 328 24.16 -3.57 -32.66
N VAL A 329 25.40 -3.73 -33.12
CA VAL A 329 26.48 -4.43 -32.39
C VAL A 329 26.86 -3.76 -31.04
N LYS A 330 26.30 -2.59 -30.71
CA LYS A 330 26.64 -1.83 -29.49
C LYS A 330 25.71 -2.09 -28.30
N LEU A 331 24.55 -2.73 -28.48
CA LEU A 331 23.57 -2.91 -27.41
C LEU A 331 23.87 -4.17 -26.58
N PRO A 332 23.81 -4.09 -25.23
CA PRO A 332 23.95 -5.25 -24.36
C PRO A 332 22.76 -6.21 -24.47
N LYS A 333 23.01 -7.48 -24.12
CA LYS A 333 21.93 -8.44 -23.89
C LYS A 333 21.22 -8.09 -22.58
N ILE A 334 19.93 -8.40 -22.49
CA ILE A 334 19.13 -8.15 -21.30
C ILE A 334 18.79 -9.47 -20.62
N LEU A 335 19.04 -9.54 -19.32
CA LEU A 335 18.40 -10.50 -18.42
C LEU A 335 17.25 -9.76 -17.71
N ALA A 336 16.02 -10.17 -17.97
CA ALA A 336 14.83 -9.63 -17.35
C ALA A 336 14.29 -10.61 -16.30
N ILE A 337 14.30 -10.19 -15.04
CA ILE A 337 13.70 -10.97 -13.94
C ILE A 337 12.35 -10.38 -13.58
N ILE A 338 11.31 -11.20 -13.69
CA ILE A 338 9.95 -10.82 -13.37
C ILE A 338 9.54 -11.52 -12.07
N THR A 339 9.20 -10.74 -11.05
CA THR A 339 8.81 -11.25 -9.73
C THR A 339 7.30 -11.17 -9.51
N GLY A 340 6.82 -11.90 -8.50
CA GLY A 340 5.45 -11.83 -8.00
C GLY A 340 4.56 -12.99 -8.44
N LYS A 341 3.28 -12.91 -8.07
CA LYS A 341 2.27 -13.97 -8.23
C LYS A 341 0.91 -13.38 -8.55
N GLY A 342 0.21 -14.03 -9.47
CA GLY A 342 -1.19 -13.76 -9.76
C GLY A 342 -1.74 -14.57 -10.93
N PRO A 343 -3.02 -14.35 -11.27
CA PRO A 343 -3.77 -15.23 -12.16
C PRO A 343 -3.28 -15.25 -13.61
N MET A 344 -2.69 -14.16 -14.10
CA MET A 344 -2.23 -14.07 -15.50
C MET A 344 -0.81 -14.58 -15.71
N LYS A 345 -0.14 -15.10 -14.66
CA LYS A 345 1.27 -15.52 -14.75
C LYS A 345 1.49 -16.58 -15.83
N ASP A 346 0.69 -17.65 -15.81
CA ASP A 346 0.87 -18.78 -16.74
C ASP A 346 0.59 -18.36 -18.19
N TYR A 347 -0.43 -17.52 -18.41
CA TYR A 347 -0.73 -16.93 -19.72
C TYR A 347 0.49 -16.20 -20.33
N TYR A 348 1.16 -15.35 -19.55
CA TYR A 348 2.32 -14.63 -20.05
C TYR A 348 3.56 -15.52 -20.20
N LEU A 349 3.72 -16.56 -19.37
CA LEU A 349 4.80 -17.54 -19.54
C LEU A 349 4.66 -18.34 -20.84
N GLU A 350 3.44 -18.75 -21.19
CA GLU A 350 3.15 -19.38 -22.48
C GLU A 350 3.46 -18.42 -23.64
N ARG A 351 3.12 -17.14 -23.49
CA ARG A 351 3.45 -16.10 -24.46
C ARG A 351 4.95 -15.93 -24.64
N VAL A 352 5.73 -15.91 -23.55
CA VAL A 352 7.19 -15.85 -23.59
C VAL A 352 7.79 -17.08 -24.28
N ALA A 353 7.25 -18.27 -24.01
CA ALA A 353 7.69 -19.50 -24.67
C ALA A 353 7.47 -19.45 -26.19
N ALA A 354 6.29 -18.97 -26.64
CA ALA A 354 6.00 -18.77 -28.06
C ALA A 354 6.97 -17.77 -28.72
N LEU A 355 7.23 -16.63 -28.07
CA LEU A 355 8.17 -15.61 -28.57
C LEU A 355 9.61 -16.15 -28.71
N ASN A 356 10.03 -17.03 -27.81
CA ASN A 356 11.33 -17.70 -27.90
C ASN A 356 11.39 -18.67 -29.10
N GLN A 357 10.32 -19.45 -29.34
CA GLN A 357 10.22 -20.35 -30.51
C GLN A 357 10.24 -19.56 -31.82
N GLU A 358 9.60 -18.39 -31.85
CA GLU A 358 9.61 -17.45 -32.97
C GLU A 358 10.96 -16.70 -33.13
N LYS A 359 11.95 -16.96 -32.26
CA LYS A 359 13.26 -16.27 -32.24
C LYS A 359 13.15 -14.75 -32.11
N ARG A 360 12.13 -14.24 -31.41
CA ARG A 360 11.93 -12.80 -31.20
C ARG A 360 12.76 -12.24 -30.04
N LEU A 361 13.24 -13.10 -29.14
CA LEU A 361 13.97 -12.74 -27.91
C LEU A 361 15.47 -13.14 -27.94
N LEU A 362 16.11 -13.18 -29.11
CA LEU A 362 17.52 -13.61 -29.24
C LEU A 362 18.52 -12.88 -28.34
N ASN A 363 18.28 -11.60 -28.02
CA ASN A 363 19.15 -10.79 -27.16
C ASN A 363 18.52 -10.49 -25.79
N VAL A 364 17.44 -11.18 -25.42
CA VAL A 364 16.72 -10.97 -24.17
C VAL A 364 16.36 -12.31 -23.55
N VAL A 365 16.79 -12.54 -22.31
CA VAL A 365 16.38 -13.70 -21.52
C VAL A 365 15.39 -13.24 -20.46
N ILE A 366 14.21 -13.87 -20.43
CA ILE A 366 13.17 -13.59 -19.43
C ILE A 366 13.11 -14.75 -18.45
N GLN A 367 13.29 -14.45 -17.16
CA GLN A 367 13.19 -15.40 -16.05
C GLN A 367 12.13 -14.95 -15.05
N THR A 368 11.57 -15.89 -14.31
CA THR A 368 10.72 -15.56 -13.16
C THR A 368 11.34 -16.05 -11.86
N ALA A 369 11.17 -15.28 -10.80
CA ALA A 369 11.67 -15.61 -9.48
C ALA A 369 10.59 -15.40 -8.41
N TRP A 370 10.46 -16.38 -7.51
CA TRP A 370 9.72 -16.24 -6.28
C TRP A 370 10.73 -16.17 -5.14
N LEU A 371 10.78 -15.02 -4.47
CA LEU A 371 11.87 -14.66 -3.56
C LEU A 371 11.32 -14.38 -2.16
N THR A 372 12.17 -14.62 -1.16
CA THR A 372 11.92 -14.07 0.19
C THR A 372 11.97 -12.54 0.14
N PRO A 373 11.36 -11.82 1.10
CA PRO A 373 11.46 -10.35 1.14
C PRO A 373 12.90 -9.84 1.12
N SER A 374 13.81 -10.52 1.83
CA SER A 374 15.24 -10.19 1.86
C SER A 374 15.92 -10.40 0.50
N ASP A 375 15.67 -11.53 -0.16
CA ASP A 375 16.25 -11.81 -1.48
C ASP A 375 15.65 -10.88 -2.55
N TYR A 376 14.38 -10.49 -2.40
CA TYR A 376 13.74 -9.50 -3.27
C TYR A 376 14.43 -8.14 -3.15
N ALA A 377 14.69 -7.67 -1.91
CA ALA A 377 15.42 -6.43 -1.70
C ALA A 377 16.85 -6.47 -2.28
N LEU A 378 17.56 -7.60 -2.12
CA LEU A 378 18.88 -7.81 -2.71
C LEU A 378 18.84 -7.85 -4.24
N LEU A 379 17.81 -8.45 -4.84
CA LEU A 379 17.62 -8.46 -6.29
C LEU A 379 17.42 -7.03 -6.81
N LEU A 380 16.55 -6.23 -6.18
CA LEU A 380 16.35 -4.83 -6.57
C LEU A 380 17.66 -4.05 -6.48
N ALA A 381 18.42 -4.20 -5.40
CA ALA A 381 19.70 -3.51 -5.21
C ALA A 381 20.80 -4.00 -6.18
N SER A 382 20.65 -5.18 -6.78
CA SER A 382 21.59 -5.77 -7.73
C SER A 382 21.29 -5.44 -9.20
N ALA A 383 20.07 -5.00 -9.50
CA ALA A 383 19.63 -4.70 -10.86
C ALA A 383 20.22 -3.38 -11.39
N ASP A 384 20.27 -3.26 -12.72
CA ASP A 384 20.70 -2.03 -13.40
C ASP A 384 19.52 -1.07 -13.63
N LEU A 385 18.30 -1.61 -13.85
CA LEU A 385 17.10 -0.82 -14.08
C LEU A 385 15.83 -1.54 -13.58
N GLY A 386 14.96 -0.81 -12.89
CA GLY A 386 13.62 -1.26 -12.53
C GLY A 386 12.59 -0.90 -13.59
N ILE A 387 11.63 -1.80 -13.85
CA ILE A 387 10.48 -1.54 -14.72
C ILE A 387 9.19 -1.64 -13.89
N SER A 388 8.36 -0.60 -13.97
CA SER A 388 7.05 -0.57 -13.32
C SER A 388 5.93 -0.40 -14.34
N LEU A 389 5.07 -1.40 -14.46
CA LEU A 389 3.85 -1.35 -15.27
C LEU A 389 2.61 -0.91 -14.47
N HIS A 390 2.82 -0.45 -13.23
CA HIS A 390 1.71 -0.06 -12.36
C HIS A 390 0.89 1.06 -12.99
N THR A 391 -0.41 0.82 -13.13
CA THR A 391 -1.38 1.83 -13.57
C THR A 391 -2.25 2.26 -12.40
N SER A 392 -2.66 3.52 -12.43
CA SER A 392 -3.49 4.12 -11.39
C SER A 392 -4.97 4.08 -11.79
N SER A 393 -5.81 3.40 -11.01
CA SER A 393 -7.26 3.37 -11.28
C SER A 393 -7.92 4.75 -11.08
N SER A 394 -7.39 5.56 -10.16
CA SER A 394 -7.88 6.90 -9.85
C SER A 394 -7.08 8.02 -10.53
N GLY A 395 -5.92 7.70 -11.10
CA GLY A 395 -4.95 8.66 -11.62
C GLY A 395 -4.09 9.36 -10.55
N VAL A 396 -4.39 9.15 -9.26
CA VAL A 396 -3.82 9.95 -8.16
C VAL A 396 -3.23 9.13 -7.01
N ASP A 397 -3.09 7.81 -7.16
CA ASP A 397 -2.34 6.96 -6.22
C ASP A 397 -0.85 6.89 -6.59
N LEU A 398 -0.03 6.28 -5.71
CA LEU A 398 1.41 6.09 -5.95
C LEU A 398 1.72 4.68 -6.48
N PRO A 399 2.70 4.54 -7.39
CA PRO A 399 3.18 3.24 -7.81
C PRO A 399 4.08 2.64 -6.72
N MET A 400 3.47 1.95 -5.76
CA MET A 400 4.13 1.46 -4.54
C MET A 400 5.42 0.66 -4.76
N LYS A 401 5.49 -0.14 -5.84
CA LYS A 401 6.68 -0.95 -6.16
C LYS A 401 7.90 -0.09 -6.51
N VAL A 402 7.68 1.12 -7.02
CA VAL A 402 8.75 2.08 -7.33
C VAL A 402 9.40 2.59 -6.06
N VAL A 403 8.65 2.68 -4.95
CA VAL A 403 9.18 3.06 -3.64
C VAL A 403 10.24 2.04 -3.20
N ASP A 404 9.97 0.74 -3.31
CA ASP A 404 10.94 -0.32 -2.98
C ASP A 404 12.21 -0.22 -3.86
N MET A 405 12.03 0.00 -5.16
CA MET A 405 13.14 0.17 -6.11
C MET A 405 14.02 1.37 -5.73
N PHE A 406 13.42 2.52 -5.42
CA PHE A 406 14.18 3.68 -4.96
C PHE A 406 14.83 3.46 -3.59
N GLY A 407 14.20 2.72 -2.68
CA GLY A 407 14.83 2.31 -1.43
C GLY A 407 16.15 1.56 -1.65
N ALA A 408 16.18 0.69 -2.66
CA ALA A 408 17.36 -0.05 -3.08
C ALA A 408 18.37 0.76 -3.91
N GLY A 409 18.07 2.02 -4.25
CA GLY A 409 18.88 2.85 -5.13
C GLY A 409 18.79 2.45 -6.61
N LEU A 410 17.73 1.74 -6.99
CA LEU A 410 17.48 1.28 -8.36
C LEU A 410 16.70 2.35 -9.14
N PRO A 411 17.25 2.93 -10.23
CA PRO A 411 16.48 3.82 -11.10
C PRO A 411 15.35 3.07 -11.81
N VAL A 412 14.30 3.80 -12.17
CA VAL A 412 13.07 3.19 -12.70
C VAL A 412 12.63 3.78 -14.03
N VAL A 413 12.20 2.92 -14.95
CA VAL A 413 11.36 3.27 -16.09
C VAL A 413 9.96 2.73 -15.82
N GLY A 414 8.93 3.59 -15.83
CA GLY A 414 7.58 3.15 -15.48
C GLY A 414 6.47 3.82 -16.25
N TRP A 415 5.27 3.26 -16.17
CA TRP A 415 4.08 3.81 -16.81
C TRP A 415 3.80 5.22 -16.26
N GLY A 416 4.02 6.24 -17.08
CA GLY A 416 4.03 7.64 -16.63
C GLY A 416 2.68 8.35 -16.76
N LYS A 417 1.65 7.67 -17.29
CA LYS A 417 0.39 8.30 -17.71
C LYS A 417 -0.62 8.44 -16.57
N PHE A 418 -0.23 9.10 -15.49
CA PHE A 418 -1.16 9.50 -14.43
C PHE A 418 -0.63 10.69 -13.63
N GLU A 419 -1.54 11.43 -13.01
CA GLU A 419 -1.27 12.75 -12.42
C GLU A 419 -0.23 12.69 -11.28
N ALA A 420 -0.30 11.67 -10.44
CA ALA A 420 0.60 11.51 -9.31
C ALA A 420 2.02 11.04 -9.69
N TRP A 421 2.25 10.60 -10.94
CA TRP A 421 3.56 10.09 -11.38
C TRP A 421 4.73 11.03 -11.05
N PRO A 422 4.64 12.35 -11.31
CA PRO A 422 5.74 13.27 -11.05
C PRO A 422 6.02 13.49 -9.56
N GLU A 423 5.18 13.03 -8.63
CA GLU A 423 5.43 13.17 -7.19
C GLU A 423 6.54 12.23 -6.72
N LEU A 424 6.63 11.04 -7.29
CA LEU A 424 7.65 10.03 -6.97
C LEU A 424 8.76 9.98 -8.02
N VAL A 425 8.41 9.97 -9.31
CA VAL A 425 9.38 9.84 -10.40
C VAL A 425 9.59 11.19 -11.09
N LYS A 426 10.82 11.69 -11.01
CA LYS A 426 11.29 12.91 -11.68
C LYS A 426 11.99 12.52 -12.97
N GLN A 427 11.37 12.92 -14.09
CA GLN A 427 11.84 12.66 -15.44
C GLN A 427 13.32 13.04 -15.60
N ASP A 428 14.13 12.10 -16.08
CA ASP A 428 15.57 12.25 -16.32
C ASP A 428 16.40 12.63 -15.08
N VAL A 429 15.87 12.37 -13.88
CA VAL A 429 16.56 12.57 -12.59
C VAL A 429 16.69 11.25 -11.83
N ASN A 430 15.58 10.59 -11.49
CA ASN A 430 15.59 9.28 -10.80
C ASN A 430 14.90 8.17 -11.63
N GLY A 431 14.22 8.56 -12.71
CA GLY A 431 13.56 7.63 -13.61
C GLY A 431 13.01 8.29 -14.87
N LYS A 432 12.33 7.51 -15.69
CA LYS A 432 11.62 7.98 -16.90
C LYS A 432 10.20 7.39 -16.97
N GLY A 433 9.26 8.18 -17.47
CA GLY A 433 7.88 7.73 -17.75
C GLY A 433 7.73 7.23 -19.19
N PHE A 434 6.94 6.17 -19.40
CA PHE A 434 6.47 5.75 -20.73
C PHE A 434 4.95 5.60 -20.80
N GLU A 435 4.41 5.67 -22.01
CA GLU A 435 2.99 5.49 -22.32
C GLU A 435 2.71 4.45 -23.41
N SER A 436 3.77 3.82 -23.95
CA SER A 436 3.66 2.77 -24.97
C SER A 436 4.86 1.82 -24.94
N SER A 437 4.72 0.67 -25.61
CA SER A 437 5.82 -0.31 -25.76
C SER A 437 6.95 0.25 -26.62
N GLU A 438 6.66 1.08 -27.62
CA GLU A 438 7.66 1.73 -28.46
C GLU A 438 8.48 2.74 -27.65
N GLN A 439 7.84 3.53 -26.80
CA GLN A 439 8.53 4.48 -25.94
C GLN A 439 9.39 3.76 -24.89
N LEU A 440 8.89 2.67 -24.32
CA LEU A 440 9.68 1.82 -23.42
C LEU A 440 10.91 1.24 -24.13
N CYS A 441 10.75 0.71 -25.33
CA CYS A 441 11.87 0.22 -26.15
C CYS A 441 12.89 1.35 -26.43
N GLN A 442 12.42 2.53 -26.82
CA GLN A 442 13.30 3.67 -27.09
C GLN A 442 14.12 4.05 -25.86
N GLN A 443 13.51 4.06 -24.68
CA GLN A 443 14.20 4.36 -23.42
C GLN A 443 15.22 3.29 -23.05
N LEU A 444 14.89 1.99 -23.23
CA LEU A 444 15.86 0.91 -23.02
C LEU A 444 17.07 1.04 -23.95
N VAL A 445 16.84 1.34 -25.24
CA VAL A 445 17.92 1.57 -26.21
C VAL A 445 18.75 2.79 -25.82
N GLU A 446 18.12 3.92 -25.48
CA GLU A 446 18.81 5.15 -25.08
C GLU A 446 19.71 4.93 -23.85
N LEU A 447 19.19 4.26 -22.82
CA LEU A 447 19.89 4.03 -21.56
C LEU A 447 21.04 3.03 -21.69
N PHE A 448 20.89 2.01 -22.55
CA PHE A 448 21.88 0.94 -22.69
C PHE A 448 22.85 1.11 -23.87
N GLU A 449 22.56 2.01 -24.82
CA GLU A 449 23.49 2.38 -25.91
C GLU A 449 24.56 3.38 -25.43
N ASP A 450 24.30 4.12 -24.34
CA ASP A 450 25.25 5.08 -23.75
C ASP A 450 26.49 4.37 -23.18
N LYS A 451 27.58 4.40 -23.97
CA LYS A 451 28.88 3.79 -23.62
C LYS A 451 29.53 4.37 -22.37
N ASP A 452 29.25 5.63 -22.07
CA ASP A 452 29.80 6.29 -20.88
C ASP A 452 28.95 5.96 -19.65
N GLY A 453 27.76 5.36 -19.83
CA GLY A 453 26.82 5.05 -18.76
C GLY A 453 26.35 6.29 -17.99
N LYS A 454 26.49 7.49 -18.57
CA LYS A 454 26.18 8.77 -17.92
C LYS A 454 24.68 8.93 -17.69
N LEU A 455 23.86 8.53 -18.66
CA LEU A 455 22.41 8.64 -18.55
C LEU A 455 21.89 7.73 -17.43
N LEU A 456 22.25 6.45 -17.47
CA LEU A 456 21.84 5.49 -16.44
C LEU A 456 22.47 5.83 -15.07
N GLY A 457 23.74 6.26 -15.05
CA GLY A 457 24.42 6.73 -13.85
C GLY A 457 23.72 7.92 -13.20
N LYS A 458 23.32 8.93 -13.99
CA LYS A 458 22.54 10.06 -13.50
C LYS A 458 21.21 9.63 -12.88
N LEU A 459 20.48 8.72 -13.53
CA LEU A 459 19.23 8.18 -12.97
C LEU A 459 19.49 7.45 -11.65
N LYS A 460 20.57 6.67 -11.58
CA LYS A 460 20.98 5.95 -10.38
C LYS A 460 21.34 6.90 -9.25
N ASP A 461 22.05 7.98 -9.52
CA ASP A 461 22.36 9.01 -8.52
C ASP A 461 21.07 9.63 -7.96
N GLY A 462 20.09 9.94 -8.81
CA GLY A 462 18.79 10.42 -8.36
C GLY A 462 18.01 9.40 -7.53
N ALA A 463 18.06 8.12 -7.89
CA ALA A 463 17.45 7.04 -7.11
C ALA A 463 18.14 6.86 -5.74
N LEU A 464 19.48 7.00 -5.69
CA LEU A 464 20.25 6.97 -4.45
C LEU A 464 19.92 8.15 -3.53
N GLU A 465 19.70 9.35 -4.07
CA GLU A 465 19.22 10.49 -3.27
C GLU A 465 17.81 10.23 -2.71
N GLU A 466 16.89 9.67 -3.51
CA GLU A 466 15.56 9.33 -3.02
C GLU A 466 15.61 8.22 -1.96
N SER A 467 16.56 7.29 -2.05
CA SER A 467 16.78 6.24 -1.05
C SER A 467 17.11 6.78 0.34
N LYS A 468 17.56 8.04 0.48
CA LYS A 468 17.86 8.62 1.79
C LYS A 468 16.59 8.98 2.57
N ARG A 469 15.46 9.15 1.89
CA ARG A 469 14.18 9.51 2.52
C ARG A 469 13.47 8.26 3.00
N ARG A 470 13.26 8.15 4.31
CA ARG A 470 12.71 6.95 4.94
C ARG A 470 11.32 7.19 5.52
N TRP A 471 10.60 6.09 5.71
CA TRP A 471 9.25 6.09 6.28
C TRP A 471 9.18 6.81 7.62
N ASP A 472 10.07 6.49 8.54
CA ASP A 472 10.01 7.05 9.89
C ASP A 472 10.12 8.58 9.91
N GLU A 473 11.02 9.16 9.12
CA GLU A 473 11.18 10.62 9.04
C GLU A 473 9.95 11.31 8.42
N GLU A 474 9.40 10.72 7.36
CA GLU A 474 8.21 11.22 6.68
C GLU A 474 6.97 11.09 7.59
N TRP A 475 6.87 9.98 8.33
CA TRP A 475 5.80 9.71 9.27
C TRP A 475 5.85 10.64 10.48
N ASP A 476 7.03 10.86 11.08
CA ASP A 476 7.21 11.74 12.23
C ASP A 476 6.80 13.18 11.91
N ARG A 477 7.07 13.62 10.68
CA ARG A 477 6.72 14.96 10.19
C ARG A 477 5.21 15.18 10.12
N VAL A 478 4.44 14.15 9.78
CA VAL A 478 3.00 14.26 9.46
C VAL A 478 2.15 13.49 10.47
N GLY A 479 2.28 12.16 10.51
CA GLY A 479 1.55 11.28 11.42
C GLY A 479 1.92 11.51 12.89
N GLY A 480 3.21 11.60 13.19
CA GLY A 480 3.70 11.87 14.55
C GLY A 480 3.11 13.15 15.15
N LYS A 481 3.09 14.24 14.37
CA LYS A 481 2.49 15.52 14.79
C LYS A 481 0.98 15.43 14.99
N LEU A 482 0.26 14.79 14.06
CA LEU A 482 -1.20 14.65 14.13
C LEU A 482 -1.62 13.87 15.37
N PHE A 483 -0.97 12.74 15.64
CA PHE A 483 -1.25 11.92 16.82
C PHE A 483 -0.60 12.46 18.11
N LYS A 484 0.08 13.60 18.04
CA LYS A 484 0.81 14.24 19.15
C LYS A 484 1.83 13.31 19.80
N LEU A 485 2.53 12.53 19.00
CA LEU A 485 3.51 11.53 19.43
C LEU A 485 4.96 12.04 19.37
N THR A 486 5.23 12.98 18.47
CA THR A 486 6.53 13.63 18.21
C THR A 486 6.58 15.08 18.64
#